data_AF-A0A6P2FJM2-F1
#
_entry.id   AF-A0A6P2FJM2-F1
#
_cell.length_a   1.000
_cell.length_b   1.000
_cell.length_c   1.000
_cell.angle_alpha   90.00
_cell.angle_beta   90.00
_cell.angle_gamma   90.00
#
_symmetry.space_group_name_H-M   'P 1'
#
loop_
_entity.id
_entity.type
_entity.pdbx_description
1 polymer ?
#
loop_
_entity_poly.entity_id
_entity_poly.type
_entity_poly.pdbx_seq_one_letter_code
_entity_poly.pdbx_strand_id
1 'polypeptide(L)'
;MSHHRTLSIAATIAASLLLATLASNPRAQPPNRTPAAVDREVRSMKAAYLRCERAATERLLGMGEAANCSVIYEELLRVGFGGDFKRLIAWWHAERVAEPRGERIATP
;
A
#
# COMPACT_ATOMS: atom_id res chain seq x y z
N MET A 1 68.43 6.95 -28.27
CA MET A 1 67.72 5.90 -27.50
C MET A 1 67.35 6.51 -26.16
N SER A 2 66.12 6.65 -25.70
CA SER A 2 64.80 6.64 -26.33
C SER A 2 63.92 7.51 -25.42
N HIS A 3 63.16 8.40 -26.02
CA HIS A 3 62.15 9.23 -25.34
C HIS A 3 60.92 8.37 -25.01
N HIS A 4 60.73 7.97 -23.75
CA HIS A 4 59.54 7.24 -23.31
C HIS A 4 59.03 7.77 -21.96
N ARG A 5 58.55 9.01 -21.89
CA ARG A 5 57.96 9.55 -20.65
C ARG A 5 56.79 10.54 -20.85
N THR A 6 55.90 10.38 -21.84
CA THR A 6 54.76 11.32 -21.98
C THR A 6 53.53 10.79 -22.73
N LEU A 7 53.31 9.47 -22.82
CA LEU A 7 52.15 8.93 -23.54
C LEU A 7 51.47 7.83 -22.72
N SER A 8 50.73 8.17 -21.65
CA SER A 8 49.80 7.20 -21.05
C SER A 8 48.71 7.74 -20.11
N ILE A 9 48.44 9.05 -20.06
CA ILE A 9 47.42 9.60 -19.13
C ILE A 9 46.22 10.23 -19.87
N ALA A 10 46.28 10.43 -21.20
CA ALA A 10 45.23 11.14 -21.92
C ALA A 10 44.11 10.26 -22.51
N ALA A 11 44.18 8.93 -22.40
CA ALA A 11 43.28 8.02 -23.14
C ALA A 11 42.24 7.28 -22.29
N THR A 12 42.05 7.60 -21.01
CA THR A 12 41.16 6.84 -20.11
C THR A 12 40.04 7.66 -19.44
N ILE A 13 39.87 8.94 -19.77
CA ILE A 13 38.84 9.79 -19.12
C ILE A 13 37.55 9.91 -19.95
N ALA A 14 37.51 9.41 -21.20
CA ALA A 14 36.34 9.56 -22.06
C ALA A 14 35.25 8.49 -21.86
N ALA A 15 35.55 7.36 -21.23
CA ALA A 15 34.60 6.23 -21.15
C ALA A 15 33.69 6.23 -19.90
N SER A 16 33.95 7.07 -18.89
CA SER A 16 33.23 7.02 -17.60
C SER A 16 32.02 7.94 -17.52
N LEU A 17 31.82 8.85 -18.48
CA LEU A 17 30.73 9.83 -18.45
C LEU A 17 29.40 9.32 -19.01
N LEU A 18 29.37 8.13 -19.61
CA LEU A 18 28.16 7.56 -20.24
C LEU A 18 27.27 6.73 -19.30
N LEU A 19 27.74 6.35 -18.09
CA LEU A 19 26.92 5.55 -17.17
C LEU A 19 26.02 6.36 -16.22
N ALA A 20 26.17 7.69 -16.16
CA ALA A 20 25.39 8.51 -15.23
C ALA A 20 23.98 8.87 -15.71
N THR A 21 23.65 8.65 -16.98
CA THR A 21 22.37 9.12 -17.57
C THR A 21 21.21 8.14 -17.42
N LEU A 22 21.45 6.88 -17.02
CA LEU A 22 20.39 5.87 -16.85
C LEU A 22 19.75 5.86 -15.45
N ALA A 23 20.25 6.66 -14.50
CA ALA A 23 19.71 6.71 -13.13
C ALA A 23 18.58 7.75 -12.93
N SER A 24 18.29 8.57 -13.93
CA SER A 24 17.19 9.54 -13.91
C SER A 24 15.85 8.87 -14.19
N ASN A 25 15.48 7.88 -13.38
CA ASN A 25 14.08 7.49 -13.29
C ASN A 25 13.39 8.64 -12.55
N PRO A 26 12.43 9.38 -13.15
CA PRO A 26 11.53 10.21 -12.37
C PRO A 26 10.81 9.24 -11.44
N ARG A 27 11.26 9.14 -10.19
CA ARG A 27 10.47 8.52 -9.14
C ARG A 27 9.12 9.21 -9.25
N ALA A 28 8.07 8.44 -9.56
CA ALA A 28 6.71 8.91 -9.47
C ALA A 28 6.59 9.57 -8.09
N GLN A 29 6.57 10.91 -8.08
CA GLN A 29 6.46 11.66 -6.85
C GLN A 29 5.13 11.22 -6.26
N PRO A 30 5.11 10.61 -5.06
CA PRO A 30 3.87 10.13 -4.50
C PRO A 30 2.90 11.32 -4.53
N PRO A 31 1.68 11.15 -5.08
CA PRO A 31 0.72 12.23 -5.13
C PRO A 31 0.67 12.84 -3.74
N ASN A 32 0.77 14.16 -3.65
CA ASN A 32 0.77 14.87 -2.38
C ASN A 32 -0.63 14.69 -1.77
N ARG A 33 -0.87 13.53 -1.13
CA ARG A 33 -2.19 13.14 -0.63
C ARG A 33 -2.49 14.07 0.53
N THR A 34 -3.55 14.85 0.40
CA THR A 34 -4.01 15.68 1.50
C THR A 34 -4.50 14.77 2.64
N PRO A 35 -4.41 15.21 3.90
CA PRO A 35 -4.95 14.43 5.02
C PRO A 35 -6.41 14.01 4.80
N ALA A 36 -7.23 14.90 4.25
CA ALA A 36 -8.63 14.61 3.92
C ALA A 36 -8.80 13.51 2.85
N ALA A 37 -7.87 13.37 1.91
CA ALA A 37 -7.87 12.29 0.92
C ALA A 37 -7.53 10.96 1.58
N VAL A 38 -6.52 10.94 2.46
CA VAL A 38 -6.15 9.75 3.24
C VAL A 38 -7.29 9.32 4.15
N ASP A 39 -7.95 10.25 4.85
CA ASP A 39 -9.09 9.91 5.72
C ASP A 39 -10.25 9.29 4.93
N ARG A 40 -10.50 9.78 3.71
CA ARG A 40 -11.54 9.22 2.82
C ARG A 40 -11.17 7.81 2.36
N GLU A 41 -9.91 7.61 2.00
CA GLU A 41 -9.36 6.30 1.61
C GLU A 41 -9.48 5.30 2.77
N VAL A 42 -9.05 5.67 3.99
CA VAL A 42 -9.18 4.84 5.18
C VAL A 42 -10.64 4.50 5.50
N ARG A 43 -11.58 5.46 5.39
CA ARG A 43 -13.01 5.16 5.57
C ARG A 43 -13.52 4.15 4.55
N SER A 44 -13.10 4.26 3.29
CA SER A 44 -13.46 3.31 2.25
C SER A 44 -12.93 1.90 2.54
N MET A 45 -11.67 1.81 2.98
CA MET A 45 -11.04 0.54 3.37
C MET A 45 -11.72 -0.10 4.58
N LYS A 46 -12.08 0.68 5.60
CA LYS A 46 -12.87 0.19 6.75
C LYS A 46 -14.20 -0.43 6.31
N ALA A 47 -14.94 0.26 5.44
CA ALA A 47 -16.19 -0.26 4.90
C ALA A 47 -15.97 -1.53 4.05
N ALA A 48 -14.90 -1.58 3.27
CA ALA A 48 -14.55 -2.76 2.47
C ALA A 48 -14.17 -3.96 3.35
N TYR A 49 -13.39 -3.73 4.40
CA TYR A 49 -13.02 -4.74 5.39
C TYR A 49 -14.26 -5.33 6.08
N LEU A 50 -15.20 -4.49 6.53
CA LEU A 50 -16.44 -4.98 7.15
C LEU A 50 -17.30 -5.84 6.21
N ARG A 51 -17.29 -5.55 4.90
CA ARG A 51 -17.95 -6.42 3.91
C ARG A 51 -17.24 -7.77 3.77
N CYS A 52 -15.91 -7.77 3.74
CA CYS A 52 -15.12 -8.99 3.73
C CYS A 52 -15.37 -9.86 4.97
N GLU A 53 -15.39 -9.26 6.16
CA GLU A 53 -15.68 -9.94 7.42
C GLU A 53 -17.10 -10.55 7.44
N ARG A 54 -18.10 -9.81 6.93
CA ARG A 54 -19.46 -10.32 6.79
C ARG A 54 -19.51 -11.51 5.83
N ALA A 55 -18.94 -11.36 4.64
CA ALA A 55 -18.93 -12.43 3.64
C ALA A 55 -18.23 -13.70 4.16
N ALA A 56 -17.11 -13.54 4.87
CA ALA A 56 -16.36 -14.65 5.48
C ALA A 56 -17.13 -15.34 6.63
N THR A 57 -18.03 -14.60 7.30
CA THR A 57 -18.92 -15.16 8.33
C THR A 57 -20.09 -15.92 7.72
N GLU A 58 -20.59 -15.47 6.57
CA GLU A 58 -21.79 -16.03 5.93
C GLU A 58 -21.50 -17.24 5.04
N ARG A 59 -20.30 -17.30 4.42
CA ARG A 59 -19.94 -18.37 3.50
C ARG A 59 -18.44 -18.57 3.35
N LEU A 60 -18.08 -19.69 2.75
CA LEU A 60 -16.72 -19.90 2.26
C LEU A 60 -16.41 -18.91 1.13
N LEU A 61 -15.28 -18.21 1.23
CA LEU A 61 -14.82 -17.30 0.20
C LEU A 61 -14.11 -18.08 -0.92
N GLY A 62 -14.33 -17.66 -2.16
CA GLY A 62 -13.51 -18.13 -3.28
C GLY A 62 -12.09 -17.58 -3.16
N MET A 63 -11.12 -18.25 -3.78
CA MET A 63 -9.69 -17.89 -3.66
C MET A 63 -9.40 -16.42 -4.03
N GLY A 64 -9.96 -15.93 -5.14
CA GLY A 64 -9.73 -14.54 -5.57
C GLY A 64 -10.36 -13.51 -4.62
N GLU A 65 -11.52 -13.83 -4.04
CA GLU A 65 -12.18 -12.98 -3.06
C GLU A 65 -11.42 -12.95 -1.73
N ALA A 66 -10.98 -14.12 -1.26
CA ALA A 66 -10.13 -14.22 -0.08
C ALA A 66 -8.83 -13.40 -0.26
N ALA A 67 -8.18 -13.52 -1.42
CA ALA A 67 -6.98 -12.74 -1.73
C ALA A 67 -7.25 -11.23 -1.71
N ASN A 68 -8.36 -10.79 -2.31
CA ASN A 68 -8.76 -9.38 -2.27
C ASN A 68 -9.02 -8.89 -0.85
N CYS A 69 -9.70 -9.69 -0.02
CA CYS A 69 -9.94 -9.37 1.38
C CYS A 69 -8.65 -9.27 2.19
N SER A 70 -7.66 -10.13 1.92
CA SER A 70 -6.32 -10.01 2.53
C SER A 70 -5.62 -8.71 2.15
N VAL A 71 -5.67 -8.29 0.88
CA VAL A 71 -5.09 -7.00 0.45
C VAL A 71 -5.76 -5.83 1.16
N ILE A 72 -7.09 -5.84 1.28
CA ILE A 72 -7.84 -4.81 2.02
C ILE A 72 -7.42 -4.79 3.49
N TYR A 73 -7.30 -5.95 4.13
CA TYR A 73 -6.86 -6.07 5.52
C TYR A 73 -5.45 -5.49 5.72
N GLU A 74 -4.48 -5.91 4.92
CA GLU A 74 -3.09 -5.46 5.06
C GLU A 74 -2.96 -3.96 4.86
N GLU A 75 -3.63 -3.43 3.84
CA GLU A 75 -3.58 -2.00 3.55
C GLU A 75 -4.29 -1.21 4.65
N LEU A 76 -5.47 -1.64 5.10
CA LEU A 76 -6.17 -1.00 6.22
C LEU A 76 -5.33 -1.01 7.50
N LEU A 77 -4.69 -2.13 7.82
CA LEU A 77 -3.79 -2.24 8.96
C LEU A 77 -2.66 -1.22 8.85
N ARG A 78 -2.02 -1.14 7.68
CA ARG A 78 -0.90 -0.25 7.42
C ARG A 78 -1.30 1.23 7.47
N VAL A 79 -2.33 1.65 6.73
CA VAL A 79 -2.68 3.09 6.59
C VAL A 79 -3.68 3.58 7.63
N GLY A 80 -4.63 2.74 8.05
CA GLY A 80 -5.70 3.14 8.97
C GLY A 80 -5.32 2.97 10.45
N PHE A 81 -4.45 2.01 10.74
CA PHE A 81 -4.05 1.66 12.11
C PHE A 81 -2.56 1.78 12.37
N GLY A 82 -1.76 2.15 11.38
CA GLY A 82 -0.32 2.34 11.53
C GLY A 82 0.43 1.04 11.82
N GLY A 83 -0.09 -0.11 11.36
CA GLY A 83 0.44 -1.43 11.65
C GLY A 83 0.00 -2.02 13.00
N ASP A 84 -0.80 -1.29 13.79
CA ASP A 84 -1.25 -1.77 15.09
C ASP A 84 -2.48 -2.69 14.96
N PHE A 85 -2.21 -3.99 14.95
CA PHE A 85 -3.24 -5.02 14.88
C PHE A 85 -4.21 -4.98 16.07
N LYS A 86 -3.74 -4.63 17.28
CA LYS A 86 -4.61 -4.56 18.46
C LYS A 86 -5.65 -3.46 18.30
N ARG A 87 -5.25 -2.31 17.73
CA ARG A 87 -6.17 -1.21 17.41
C ARG A 87 -7.18 -1.60 16.32
N LEU A 88 -6.76 -2.34 15.31
CA LEU A 88 -7.66 -2.85 14.27
C LEU A 88 -8.73 -3.74 14.88
N ILE A 89 -8.33 -4.74 15.69
CA ILE A 89 -9.26 -5.68 16.32
C ILE A 89 -10.19 -4.98 17.32
N ALA A 90 -9.67 -4.06 18.14
CA ALA A 90 -10.49 -3.30 19.07
C ALA A 90 -11.57 -2.47 18.34
N TRP A 91 -11.20 -1.82 17.23
CA TRP A 91 -12.14 -1.10 16.38
C TRP A 91 -13.18 -2.04 15.75
N TRP A 92 -12.76 -3.16 15.17
CA TRP A 92 -13.68 -4.13 14.55
C TRP A 92 -14.69 -4.69 15.54
N HIS A 93 -14.28 -5.01 16.77
CA HIS A 93 -15.20 -5.41 17.83
C HIS A 93 -16.22 -4.32 18.15
N ALA A 94 -15.80 -3.05 18.21
CA ALA A 94 -16.70 -1.93 18.46
C ALA A 94 -17.75 -1.76 17.34
N GLU A 95 -17.37 -1.92 16.08
CA GLU A 95 -18.29 -1.87 14.93
C GLU A 95 -19.36 -2.98 15.02
N ARG A 96 -18.97 -4.20 15.40
CA ARG A 96 -19.91 -5.32 15.56
C ARG A 96 -20.91 -5.11 16.71
N VAL A 97 -20.49 -4.44 17.78
CA VAL A 97 -21.37 -4.09 18.92
C VAL A 97 -22.27 -2.90 18.59
N ALA A 98 -21.88 -2.03 17.67
CA ALA A 98 -22.75 -0.98 17.14
C ALA A 98 -23.86 -1.54 16.20
N GLU A 99 -23.66 -2.73 15.63
CA GLU A 99 -24.56 -3.38 14.68
C GLU A 99 -25.82 -4.13 15.21
N PRO A 100 -26.36 -3.95 16.44
CA PRO A 100 -27.68 -4.51 16.81
C PRO A 100 -28.73 -3.44 17.16
N ARG A 101 -29.42 -2.86 16.14
CA ARG A 101 -30.80 -2.29 16.28
C ARG A 101 -31.55 -1.99 14.96
N GLY A 102 -30.89 -1.81 13.81
CA GLY A 102 -31.53 -1.27 12.61
C GLY A 102 -32.14 -2.28 11.62
N GLU A 103 -31.57 -3.48 11.49
CA GLU A 103 -31.81 -4.36 10.33
C GLU A 103 -32.50 -5.69 10.71
N ARG A 104 -33.49 -5.63 11.62
CA ARG A 104 -34.40 -6.77 11.86
C ARG A 104 -35.87 -6.45 11.56
N ILE A 105 -36.13 -5.27 10.96
CA ILE A 105 -37.46 -4.79 10.58
C ILE A 105 -37.45 -4.44 9.08
N ALA A 106 -37.12 -5.39 8.21
CA ALA A 106 -37.36 -5.27 6.78
C ALA A 106 -37.33 -6.67 6.13
N THR A 107 -38.46 -7.35 6.20
CA THR A 107 -38.80 -8.46 5.30
C THR A 107 -40.07 -8.06 4.55
N PRO A 108 -40.06 -8.04 3.22
CA PRO A 108 -41.19 -8.47 2.41
C PRO A 108 -41.10 -9.97 2.13
#